data_AF-A0A8H2SIG7-F1
#
_entry.id   AF-A0A8H2SIG7-F1
#
_cell.length_a   1.000
_cell.length_b   1.000
_cell.length_c   1.000
_cell.angle_alpha   90.00
_cell.angle_beta   90.00
_cell.angle_gamma   90.00
#
_symmetry.space_group_name_H-M   'P 1'
#
loop_
_entity.id
_entity.type
_entity.pdbx_description
1 polymer ?
#
loop_
_entity_poly.entity_id
_entity_poly.type
_entity_poly.pdbx_seq_one_letter_code
_entity_poly.pdbx_strand_id
1 'polypeptide(L)'
;MKGRFLQKYHHLLFQNQLDKFEQELASHFFVYFGKLLPFNFSYLDWLVAGLRPIRKQLIPKDSLNSNYIKSEIKTDPIKFIALLQFINYARFLDYEIKYIEDVPYRVVTFRLQNFLQLQNITPNNYQINKSKDFFEELQNGIVVTSFSDRYYQSLVAIPYVKFDRVNHFWVAKVWLMEELFHYHHPFYFPNMFQSKLTKDEFNVRFKFLQIFASVNIEKVFPIEEFLNSYPSVISNQRKTKIKQHFIELVIELKNAGLIESNYKIISNNTSYTTDELTVKNISEGFIIYEKLTI
;
A
#
# COMPACT_ATOMS: atom_id res chain seq x y z
N MET A 1 7.79 -26.21 25.94
CA MET A 1 7.13 -24.92 26.21
C MET A 1 6.49 -24.94 27.60
N LYS A 2 7.19 -24.59 28.67
CA LYS A 2 6.60 -24.60 30.03
C LYS A 2 7.15 -23.44 30.89
N GLY A 3 6.27 -22.78 31.64
CA GLY A 3 6.61 -21.76 32.65
C GLY A 3 6.34 -20.31 32.23
N ARG A 4 7.35 -19.64 31.64
CA ARG A 4 7.33 -18.18 31.40
C ARG A 4 6.28 -17.69 30.39
N PHE A 5 5.98 -18.52 29.38
CA PHE A 5 4.96 -18.22 28.37
C PHE A 5 3.58 -18.06 29.01
N LEU A 6 3.13 -19.09 29.75
CA LEU A 6 1.82 -19.05 30.42
C LEU A 6 1.74 -17.94 31.46
N GLN A 7 2.85 -17.59 32.13
CA GLN A 7 2.89 -16.49 33.10
C GLN A 7 2.55 -15.13 32.49
N LYS A 8 3.01 -14.83 31.27
CA LYS A 8 2.71 -13.55 30.61
C LYS A 8 1.22 -13.40 30.31
N TYR A 9 0.63 -14.42 29.69
CA TYR A 9 -0.80 -14.44 29.37
C TYR A 9 -1.67 -14.49 30.63
N HIS A 10 -1.25 -15.25 31.64
CA HIS A 10 -1.89 -15.27 32.95
C HIS A 10 -1.89 -13.88 33.57
N HIS A 11 -0.79 -13.14 33.53
CA HIS A 11 -0.74 -11.78 34.06
C HIS A 11 -1.72 -10.84 33.34
N LEU A 12 -1.78 -10.87 32.01
CA LEU A 12 -2.72 -10.07 31.22
C LEU A 12 -4.18 -10.41 31.53
N LEU A 13 -4.49 -11.70 31.68
CA LEU A 13 -5.83 -12.18 32.03
C LEU A 13 -6.24 -11.71 33.44
N PHE A 14 -5.36 -11.85 34.43
CA PHE A 14 -5.62 -11.44 35.81
C PHE A 14 -5.68 -9.92 35.98
N GLN A 15 -5.01 -9.15 35.12
CA GLN A 15 -5.12 -7.69 35.06
C GLN A 15 -6.33 -7.20 34.26
N ASN A 16 -7.20 -8.11 33.80
CA ASN A 16 -8.36 -7.81 32.95
C ASN A 16 -7.99 -7.01 31.67
N GLN A 17 -6.78 -7.21 31.15
CA GLN A 17 -6.31 -6.61 29.89
C GLN A 17 -6.66 -7.53 28.71
N LEU A 18 -7.97 -7.79 28.52
CA LEU A 18 -8.46 -8.81 27.58
C LEU A 18 -8.04 -8.53 26.13
N ASP A 19 -8.13 -7.29 25.67
CA ASP A 19 -7.75 -6.93 24.29
C ASP A 19 -6.26 -7.25 24.01
N LYS A 20 -5.38 -6.90 24.96
CA LYS A 20 -3.94 -7.20 24.85
C LYS A 20 -3.67 -8.69 24.95
N PHE A 21 -4.39 -9.39 25.82
CA PHE A 21 -4.29 -10.84 25.94
C PHE A 21 -4.64 -11.52 24.61
N GLU A 22 -5.78 -11.17 24.02
CA GLU A 22 -6.24 -11.73 22.74
C GLU A 22 -5.26 -11.40 21.62
N GLN A 23 -4.83 -10.14 21.50
CA GLN A 23 -3.90 -9.71 20.47
C GLN A 23 -2.56 -10.45 20.54
N GLU A 24 -1.98 -10.60 21.73
CA GLU A 24 -0.71 -11.30 21.90
C GLU A 24 -0.84 -12.81 21.67
N LEU A 25 -1.97 -13.40 22.05
CA LEU A 25 -2.20 -14.83 21.89
C LEU A 25 -2.45 -15.15 20.41
N ALA A 26 -3.28 -14.36 19.74
CA ALA A 26 -3.50 -14.44 18.30
C ALA A 26 -2.18 -14.23 17.53
N SER A 27 -1.38 -13.23 17.90
CA SER A 27 -0.10 -12.99 17.25
C SER A 27 0.84 -14.19 17.38
N HIS A 28 0.88 -14.81 18.57
CA HIS A 28 1.68 -16.01 18.78
C HIS A 28 1.18 -17.19 17.96
N PHE A 29 -0.14 -17.39 17.90
CA PHE A 29 -0.78 -18.40 17.08
C PHE A 29 -0.40 -18.22 15.60
N PHE A 30 -0.58 -17.02 15.05
CA PHE A 30 -0.21 -16.72 13.66
C PHE A 30 1.28 -17.01 13.39
N VAL A 31 2.18 -16.52 14.24
CA VAL A 31 3.63 -16.75 14.10
C VAL A 31 3.99 -18.24 14.15
N TYR A 32 3.37 -19.00 15.06
CA TYR A 32 3.61 -20.43 15.19
C TYR A 32 3.15 -21.18 13.93
N PHE A 33 1.91 -20.98 13.51
CA PHE A 33 1.37 -21.61 12.30
C PHE A 33 2.11 -21.17 11.04
N GLY A 34 2.54 -19.91 10.98
CA GLY A 34 3.33 -19.39 9.87
C GLY A 34 4.70 -20.02 9.71
N LYS A 35 5.25 -20.63 10.76
CA LYS A 35 6.51 -21.39 10.67
C LYS A 35 6.30 -22.84 10.24
N LEU A 36 5.08 -23.36 10.37
CA LEU A 36 4.76 -24.77 10.15
C LEU A 36 4.07 -25.01 8.80
N LEU A 37 3.19 -24.11 8.40
CA LEU A 37 2.33 -24.31 7.23
C LEU A 37 2.89 -23.61 5.99
N PRO A 38 2.83 -24.25 4.82
CA PRO A 38 3.24 -23.63 3.57
C PRO A 38 2.14 -22.69 3.03
N PHE A 39 2.49 -21.45 2.72
CA PHE A 39 1.52 -20.39 2.35
C PHE A 39 1.04 -20.42 0.90
N ASN A 40 1.47 -21.40 0.11
CA ASN A 40 1.09 -21.55 -1.30
C ASN A 40 -0.34 -22.08 -1.49
N PHE A 41 -1.04 -22.44 -0.40
CA PHE A 41 -2.41 -22.92 -0.46
C PHE A 41 -3.42 -21.79 -0.19
N SER A 42 -4.40 -21.65 -1.07
CA SER A 42 -5.45 -20.62 -0.98
C SER A 42 -6.28 -20.71 0.31
N TYR A 43 -6.48 -21.90 0.88
CA TYR A 43 -7.19 -22.05 2.15
C TYR A 43 -6.40 -21.52 3.38
N LEU A 44 -5.15 -21.05 3.18
CA LEU A 44 -4.32 -20.41 4.19
C LEU A 44 -4.19 -18.89 4.01
N ASP A 45 -4.98 -18.28 3.12
CA ASP A 45 -4.98 -16.83 2.90
C ASP A 45 -5.31 -16.04 4.19
N TRP A 46 -6.12 -16.60 5.09
CA TRP A 46 -6.41 -16.01 6.41
C TRP A 46 -5.15 -15.94 7.31
N LEU A 47 -4.27 -16.93 7.22
CA LEU A 47 -3.02 -16.98 7.99
C LEU A 47 -2.05 -15.93 7.45
N VAL A 48 -1.96 -15.81 6.12
CA VAL A 48 -1.21 -14.75 5.45
C VAL A 48 -1.71 -13.36 5.87
N ALA A 49 -3.03 -13.16 5.87
CA ALA A 49 -3.65 -11.91 6.29
C ALA A 49 -3.31 -11.54 7.75
N GLY A 50 -3.30 -12.54 8.66
CA GLY A 50 -2.94 -12.35 10.06
C GLY A 50 -1.44 -12.15 10.32
N LEU A 51 -0.58 -12.71 9.46
CA LEU A 51 0.88 -12.60 9.58
C LEU A 51 1.44 -11.27 9.10
N ARG A 52 0.86 -10.65 8.05
CA ARG A 52 1.30 -9.35 7.52
C ARG A 52 1.45 -8.25 8.60
N PRO A 53 0.47 -8.03 9.51
CA PRO A 53 0.62 -7.07 10.60
C PRO A 53 1.78 -7.35 11.56
N ILE A 54 2.16 -8.62 11.72
CA ILE A 54 3.14 -9.10 12.70
C ILE A 54 4.55 -9.14 12.09
N ARG A 55 4.65 -9.05 10.77
CA ARG A 55 5.89 -9.16 10.01
C ARG A 55 6.95 -8.19 10.55
N LYS A 56 8.11 -8.73 10.89
CA LYS A 56 9.28 -7.93 11.26
C LYS A 56 9.94 -7.39 10.00
N GLN A 57 9.44 -6.28 9.49
CA GLN A 57 10.09 -5.59 8.39
C GLN A 57 10.47 -4.17 8.81
N LEU A 58 11.72 -3.78 8.54
CA LEU A 58 12.13 -2.39 8.61
C LEU A 58 11.40 -1.65 7.50
N ILE A 59 10.45 -0.81 7.89
CA ILE A 59 9.67 0.02 6.97
C ILE A 59 10.52 1.25 6.65
N PRO A 60 10.99 1.43 5.39
CA PRO A 60 11.67 2.67 5.03
C PRO A 60 10.72 3.84 5.24
N LYS A 61 11.25 5.00 5.67
CA LYS A 61 10.44 6.23 5.83
C LYS A 61 9.69 6.60 4.56
N ASP A 62 10.24 6.26 3.41
CA ASP A 62 9.63 6.51 2.10
C ASP A 62 8.82 5.32 1.57
N SER A 63 8.27 4.44 2.42
CA SER A 63 7.46 3.32 1.90
C SER A 63 6.03 3.74 1.54
N LEU A 64 5.45 3.17 0.48
CA LEU A 64 4.02 3.30 0.20
C LEU A 64 3.28 2.15 0.87
N ASN A 65 2.20 2.48 1.58
CA ASN A 65 1.32 1.49 2.21
C ASN A 65 0.17 1.15 1.25
N SER A 66 0.08 -0.11 0.83
CA SER A 66 -0.94 -0.60 -0.10
C SER A 66 -2.34 -0.81 0.52
N ASN A 67 -2.52 -0.55 1.82
CA ASN A 67 -3.76 -0.88 2.55
C ASN A 67 -5.02 -0.20 2.02
N TYR A 68 -4.89 0.93 1.32
CA TYR A 68 -6.03 1.66 0.76
C TYR A 68 -6.57 1.06 -0.55
N ILE A 69 -6.03 -0.08 -0.99
CA ILE A 69 -6.36 -0.72 -2.27
C ILE A 69 -7.48 -1.79 -2.09
N LYS A 70 -8.22 -1.81 -0.97
CA LYS A 70 -9.49 -2.54 -0.93
C LYS A 70 -10.54 -1.82 -1.79
N SER A 71 -10.48 -2.14 -3.09
CA SER A 71 -11.56 -2.32 -4.07
C SER A 71 -12.58 -1.21 -4.37
N GLU A 72 -12.58 -0.04 -3.72
CA GLU A 72 -13.68 0.93 -3.95
C GLU A 72 -13.26 2.38 -4.22
N ILE A 73 -11.96 2.69 -4.20
CA ILE A 73 -11.49 4.02 -4.58
C ILE A 73 -11.56 4.16 -6.11
N LYS A 74 -12.74 4.53 -6.61
CA LYS A 74 -12.97 4.97 -8.01
C LYS A 74 -12.34 6.34 -8.22
N THR A 75 -11.04 6.44 -8.01
CA THR A 75 -10.26 7.66 -8.22
C THR A 75 -9.23 7.41 -9.31
N ASP A 76 -8.93 8.45 -10.06
CA ASP A 76 -7.84 8.43 -11.04
C ASP A 76 -6.54 7.87 -10.40
N PRO A 77 -5.85 6.91 -11.05
CA PRO A 77 -4.65 6.28 -10.49
C PRO A 77 -3.59 7.26 -10.02
N ILE A 78 -3.38 8.39 -10.74
CA ILE A 78 -2.37 9.38 -10.38
C ILE A 78 -2.75 10.05 -9.05
N LYS A 79 -4.03 10.43 -8.92
CA LYS A 79 -4.56 11.00 -7.67
C LYS A 79 -4.49 10.00 -6.52
N PHE A 80 -4.76 8.73 -6.77
CA PHE A 80 -4.62 7.69 -5.74
C PHE A 80 -3.16 7.55 -5.26
N ILE A 81 -2.19 7.55 -6.17
CA ILE A 81 -0.77 7.55 -5.78
C ILE A 81 -0.39 8.80 -4.99
N ALA A 82 -0.88 9.97 -5.40
CA ALA A 82 -0.64 11.22 -4.68
C ALA A 82 -1.24 11.16 -3.25
N LEU A 83 -2.39 10.53 -3.07
CA LEU A 83 -2.97 10.26 -1.74
C LEU A 83 -2.06 9.35 -0.90
N LEU A 84 -1.57 8.24 -1.45
CA LEU A 84 -0.65 7.35 -0.75
C LEU A 84 0.63 8.07 -0.31
N GLN A 85 1.20 8.88 -1.21
CA GLN A 85 2.37 9.71 -0.91
C GLN A 85 2.07 10.73 0.20
N PHE A 86 0.90 11.36 0.16
CA PHE A 86 0.50 12.31 1.19
C PHE A 86 0.32 11.66 2.56
N ILE A 87 -0.37 10.51 2.63
CA ILE A 87 -0.54 9.77 3.87
C ILE A 87 0.82 9.36 4.44
N ASN A 88 1.74 8.87 3.61
CA ASN A 88 3.07 8.51 4.08
C ASN A 88 3.85 9.73 4.58
N TYR A 89 3.78 10.85 3.87
CA TYR A 89 4.36 12.12 4.32
C TYR A 89 3.78 12.59 5.66
N ALA A 90 2.45 12.58 5.79
CA ALA A 90 1.74 13.02 6.98
C ALA A 90 2.03 12.16 8.22
N ARG A 91 2.40 10.89 8.05
CA ARG A 91 2.77 9.99 9.16
C ARG A 91 3.94 10.52 9.99
N PHE A 92 4.84 11.28 9.38
CA PHE A 92 6.06 11.80 10.03
C PHE A 92 5.96 13.27 10.42
N LEU A 93 4.81 13.91 10.23
CA LEU A 93 4.59 15.28 10.67
C LEU A 93 4.14 15.30 12.13
N ASP A 94 4.41 16.41 12.82
CA ASP A 94 3.74 16.72 14.07
C ASP A 94 2.24 16.96 13.78
N TYR A 95 1.38 16.47 14.67
CA TYR A 95 -0.07 16.60 14.54
C TYR A 95 -0.74 16.82 15.89
N GLU A 96 -1.90 17.46 15.83
CA GLU A 96 -2.87 17.50 16.91
C GLU A 96 -3.97 16.48 16.63
N ILE A 97 -4.58 15.89 17.65
CA ILE A 97 -5.82 15.13 17.50
C ILE A 97 -7.01 16.04 17.76
N LYS A 98 -7.95 16.09 16.82
CA LYS A 98 -9.26 16.73 16.98
C LYS A 98 -10.35 15.72 16.68
N TYR A 99 -11.55 15.99 17.17
CA TYR A 99 -12.67 15.06 17.05
C TYR A 99 -13.79 15.71 16.24
N ILE A 100 -14.42 14.90 15.40
CA ILE A 100 -15.74 15.19 14.83
C ILE A 100 -16.66 14.13 15.43
N GLU A 101 -17.59 14.56 16.28
CA GLU A 101 -18.28 13.67 17.23
C GLU A 101 -17.25 12.87 18.06
N ASP A 102 -17.32 11.54 18.04
CA ASP A 102 -16.38 10.65 18.73
C ASP A 102 -15.25 10.13 17.83
N VAL A 103 -15.16 10.62 16.58
CA VAL A 103 -14.17 10.12 15.62
C VAL A 103 -12.92 11.00 15.60
N PRO A 104 -11.73 10.44 15.88
CA PRO A 104 -10.48 11.18 15.90
C PRO A 104 -9.94 11.47 14.49
N TYR A 105 -9.41 12.67 14.34
CA TYR A 105 -8.73 13.18 13.16
C TYR A 105 -7.37 13.77 13.54
N ARG A 106 -6.31 13.38 12.81
CA ARG A 106 -5.01 14.06 12.81
C ARG A 106 -5.12 15.36 12.07
N VAL A 107 -4.73 16.44 12.73
CA VAL A 107 -4.59 17.76 12.13
C VAL A 107 -3.11 18.01 11.90
N VAL A 108 -2.69 17.90 10.64
CA VAL A 108 -1.31 18.14 10.22
C VAL A 108 -1.16 19.54 9.65
N THR A 109 -0.05 20.19 9.95
CA THR A 109 0.31 21.50 9.37
C THR A 109 1.68 21.40 8.73
N PHE A 110 1.80 21.80 7.46
CA PHE A 110 3.05 21.67 6.71
C PHE A 110 3.18 22.71 5.61
N ARG A 111 4.42 22.94 5.15
CA ARG A 111 4.68 23.74 3.94
C ARG A 111 4.37 22.90 2.70
N LEU A 112 3.49 23.39 1.83
CA LEU A 112 3.09 22.71 0.61
C LEU A 112 4.31 22.41 -0.30
N GLN A 113 5.31 23.29 -0.28
CA GLN A 113 6.56 23.13 -1.00
C GLN A 113 7.34 21.88 -0.56
N ASN A 114 7.32 21.53 0.74
CA ASN A 114 8.03 20.34 1.24
C ASN A 114 7.38 19.06 0.71
N PHE A 115 6.04 19.04 0.61
CA PHE A 115 5.31 17.93 0.00
C PHE A 115 5.66 17.78 -1.49
N LEU A 116 5.69 18.89 -2.24
CA LEU A 116 6.10 18.87 -3.66
C LEU A 116 7.54 18.38 -3.85
N GLN A 117 8.46 18.76 -2.95
CA GLN A 117 9.84 18.28 -2.98
C GLN A 117 9.95 16.77 -2.76
N LEU A 118 9.12 16.17 -1.90
CA LEU A 118 9.07 14.71 -1.71
C LEU A 118 8.65 13.98 -3.00
N GLN A 119 7.83 14.62 -3.83
CA GLN A 119 7.43 14.12 -5.15
C GLN A 119 8.46 14.44 -6.26
N ASN A 120 9.61 15.03 -5.90
CA ASN A 120 10.60 15.58 -6.83
C ASN A 120 10.00 16.57 -7.85
N ILE A 121 9.00 17.36 -7.42
CA ILE A 121 8.37 18.40 -8.23
C ILE A 121 8.93 19.76 -7.80
N THR A 122 9.50 20.50 -8.76
CA THR A 122 9.94 21.88 -8.52
C THR A 122 8.72 22.79 -8.28
N PRO A 123 8.64 23.47 -7.12
CA PRO A 123 7.51 24.33 -6.82
C PRO A 123 7.46 25.54 -7.75
N ASN A 124 6.35 25.72 -8.45
CA ASN A 124 6.00 26.93 -9.16
C ASN A 124 4.50 27.20 -8.98
N ASN A 125 4.00 28.36 -9.42
CA ASN A 125 2.60 28.73 -9.20
C ASN A 125 1.61 27.70 -9.79
N TYR A 126 1.94 27.11 -10.93
CA TYR A 126 1.12 26.08 -11.56
C TYR A 126 1.07 24.79 -10.72
N GLN A 127 2.22 24.28 -10.27
CA GLN A 127 2.30 23.08 -9.43
C GLN A 127 1.66 23.30 -8.05
N ILE A 128 1.80 24.50 -7.51
CA ILE A 128 1.16 24.89 -6.25
C ILE A 128 -0.36 24.84 -6.40
N ASN A 129 -0.93 25.46 -7.44
CA ASN A 129 -2.37 25.45 -7.66
C ASN A 129 -2.88 24.02 -7.92
N LYS A 130 -2.19 23.26 -8.78
CA LYS A 130 -2.52 21.85 -9.02
C LYS A 130 -2.52 21.02 -7.73
N SER A 131 -1.58 21.28 -6.83
CA SER A 131 -1.55 20.59 -5.54
C SER A 131 -2.70 21.00 -4.63
N LYS A 132 -3.13 22.27 -4.66
CA LYS A 132 -4.31 22.72 -3.91
C LYS A 132 -5.58 22.04 -4.44
N ASP A 133 -5.76 22.01 -5.77
CA ASP A 133 -6.89 21.35 -6.42
C ASP A 133 -6.95 19.87 -6.00
N PHE A 134 -5.80 19.18 -5.99
CA PHE A 134 -5.71 17.81 -5.49
C PHE A 134 -6.25 17.67 -4.05
N PHE A 135 -5.80 18.50 -3.11
CA PHE A 135 -6.27 18.41 -1.72
C PHE A 135 -7.75 18.78 -1.59
N GLU A 136 -8.23 19.75 -2.37
CA GLU A 136 -9.65 20.12 -2.38
C GLU A 136 -10.52 18.95 -2.83
N GLU A 137 -10.12 18.24 -3.90
CA GLU A 137 -10.81 17.05 -4.39
C GLU A 137 -10.82 15.89 -3.39
N LEU A 138 -9.79 15.76 -2.54
CA LEU A 138 -9.75 14.70 -1.51
C LEU A 138 -10.93 14.81 -0.52
N GLN A 139 -11.48 16.00 -0.33
CA GLN A 139 -12.65 16.21 0.53
C GLN A 139 -13.93 15.57 -0.04
N ASN A 140 -13.97 15.26 -1.34
CA ASN A 140 -15.12 14.64 -1.99
C ASN A 140 -14.88 13.16 -2.34
N GLY A 141 -13.62 12.69 -2.32
CA GLY A 141 -13.22 11.41 -2.91
C GLY A 141 -13.07 10.23 -1.95
N ILE A 142 -12.97 10.47 -0.63
CA ILE A 142 -12.69 9.42 0.35
C ILE A 142 -13.74 9.45 1.45
N VAL A 143 -14.75 8.59 1.31
CA VAL A 143 -15.78 8.38 2.32
C VAL A 143 -15.53 7.06 3.00
N VAL A 144 -15.48 7.06 4.32
CA VAL A 144 -15.50 5.84 5.14
C VAL A 144 -16.91 5.70 5.71
N THR A 145 -17.53 4.57 5.38
CA THR A 145 -18.87 4.21 5.87
C THR A 145 -18.74 3.09 6.88
N SER A 146 -19.45 3.24 8.00
CA SER A 146 -19.60 2.21 9.02
C SER A 146 -21.07 1.92 9.22
N PHE A 147 -21.41 0.63 9.20
CA PHE A 147 -22.76 0.13 9.32
C PHE A 147 -22.82 -0.86 10.48
N SER A 148 -23.86 -0.73 11.30
CA SER A 148 -24.26 -1.75 12.27
C SER A 148 -25.78 -1.85 12.31
N ASP A 149 -26.30 -2.84 13.04
CA ASP A 149 -27.74 -2.97 13.28
C ASP A 149 -28.34 -1.77 14.05
N ARG A 150 -27.50 -0.93 14.65
CA ARG A 150 -27.92 0.18 15.53
C ARG A 150 -27.75 1.57 14.92
N TYR A 151 -26.83 1.73 13.96
CA TYR A 151 -26.58 3.02 13.34
C TYR A 151 -25.91 2.89 11.97
N TYR A 152 -26.10 3.93 11.17
CA TYR A 152 -25.36 4.19 9.96
C TYR A 152 -24.54 5.46 10.15
N GLN A 153 -23.26 5.40 9.77
CA GLN A 153 -22.38 6.55 9.79
C GLN A 153 -21.59 6.64 8.49
N SER A 154 -21.52 7.84 7.92
CA SER A 154 -20.75 8.15 6.72
C SER A 154 -19.89 9.36 7.01
N LEU A 155 -18.57 9.21 6.89
CA LEU A 155 -17.59 10.23 7.20
C LEU A 155 -16.66 10.48 6.04
N VAL A 156 -16.30 11.73 5.85
CA VAL A 156 -15.21 12.09 4.93
C VAL A 156 -13.89 11.86 5.66
N ALA A 157 -12.97 11.12 5.04
CA ALA A 157 -11.68 10.82 5.63
C ALA A 157 -10.77 12.07 5.71
N ILE A 158 -10.96 13.02 4.80
CA ILE A 158 -10.27 14.32 4.77
C ILE A 158 -11.31 15.43 4.75
N PRO A 159 -11.90 15.80 5.90
CA PRO A 159 -13.06 16.69 5.95
C PRO A 159 -12.69 18.17 5.88
N TYR A 160 -11.40 18.50 6.02
CA TYR A 160 -10.95 19.88 6.09
C TYR A 160 -9.57 20.08 5.49
N VAL A 161 -9.48 21.03 4.57
CA VAL A 161 -8.24 21.52 3.97
C VAL A 161 -8.24 23.05 3.99
N LYS A 162 -7.14 23.64 4.48
CA LYS A 162 -6.91 25.09 4.42
C LYS A 162 -5.49 25.39 3.95
N PHE A 163 -5.34 26.45 3.15
CA PHE A 163 -4.04 26.97 2.74
C PHE A 163 -3.90 28.44 3.16
N ASP A 164 -2.93 28.72 4.02
CA ASP A 164 -2.57 30.07 4.44
C ASP A 164 -1.25 30.49 3.79
N ARG A 165 -1.14 31.77 3.41
CA ARG A 165 0.12 32.33 2.91
C ARG A 165 0.90 32.94 4.07
N VAL A 166 2.05 32.37 4.40
CA VAL A 166 2.91 32.80 5.52
C VAL A 166 4.33 33.02 5.00
N ASN A 167 4.85 34.25 5.12
CA ASN A 167 6.20 34.63 4.68
C ASN A 167 6.57 34.10 3.29
N HIS A 168 5.67 34.31 2.32
CA HIS A 168 5.76 33.83 0.93
C HIS A 168 5.61 32.31 0.70
N PHE A 169 5.47 31.51 1.75
CA PHE A 169 5.18 30.07 1.64
C PHE A 169 3.67 29.80 1.73
N TRP A 170 3.26 28.65 1.18
CA TRP A 170 1.90 28.14 1.35
C TRP A 170 1.94 27.09 2.45
N VAL A 171 1.26 27.37 3.54
CA VAL A 171 1.14 26.44 4.67
C VAL A 171 -0.22 25.78 4.59
N ALA A 172 -0.22 24.47 4.44
CA ALA A 172 -1.40 23.63 4.41
C ALA A 172 -1.74 23.16 5.82
N LYS A 173 -3.03 23.21 6.17
CA LYS A 173 -3.61 22.57 7.35
C LYS A 173 -4.64 21.57 6.88
N VAL A 174 -4.42 20.29 7.15
CA VAL A 174 -5.24 19.19 6.63
C VAL A 174 -5.67 18.28 7.78
N TRP A 175 -6.95 17.91 7.80
CA TRP A 175 -7.49 16.94 8.76
C TRP A 175 -7.57 15.58 8.08
N LEU A 176 -7.07 14.55 8.75
CA LEU A 176 -6.99 13.18 8.27
C LEU A 176 -7.57 12.25 9.32
N MET A 177 -8.54 11.42 8.96
CA MET A 177 -9.12 10.46 9.88
C MET A 177 -8.02 9.54 10.45
N GLU A 178 -7.98 9.39 11.77
CA GLU A 178 -6.92 8.65 12.47
C GLU A 178 -6.81 7.21 11.98
N GLU A 179 -7.94 6.57 11.68
CA GLU A 179 -8.02 5.19 11.19
C GLU A 179 -7.22 4.97 9.90
N LEU A 180 -7.03 6.01 9.06
CA LEU A 180 -6.14 5.91 7.90
C LEU A 180 -4.75 5.42 8.33
N PHE A 181 -4.25 5.79 9.50
CA PHE A 181 -2.89 5.42 9.94
C PHE A 181 -2.80 4.07 10.66
N HIS A 182 -3.93 3.43 10.97
CA HIS A 182 -3.99 2.21 11.77
C HIS A 182 -4.23 0.93 10.95
N TYR A 183 -4.26 1.01 9.62
CA TYR A 183 -4.44 -0.20 8.81
C TYR A 183 -3.31 -1.21 9.00
N HIS A 184 -3.68 -2.41 9.43
CA HIS A 184 -2.79 -3.50 9.83
C HIS A 184 -2.31 -4.42 8.69
N HIS A 185 -2.73 -4.24 7.44
CA HIS A 185 -2.40 -5.17 6.34
C HIS A 185 -1.27 -4.78 5.36
N PRO A 186 -0.24 -3.98 5.72
CA PRO A 186 0.59 -3.36 4.71
C PRO A 186 1.45 -4.38 3.96
N PHE A 187 1.24 -4.47 2.65
CA PHE A 187 2.36 -4.78 1.78
C PHE A 187 3.16 -3.49 1.61
N TYR A 188 4.41 -3.52 2.04
CA TYR A 188 5.29 -2.36 1.94
C TYR A 188 5.98 -2.34 0.58
N PHE A 189 5.79 -1.24 -0.13
CA PHE A 189 6.59 -0.95 -1.31
C PHE A 189 7.63 0.13 -1.00
N PRO A 190 8.84 0.06 -1.58
CA PRO A 190 9.67 1.25 -1.74
C PRO A 190 8.81 2.30 -2.46
N ASN A 191 9.03 3.61 -2.26
CA ASN A 191 8.31 4.60 -3.07
C ASN A 191 8.81 4.55 -4.52
N MET A 192 8.15 3.70 -5.30
CA MET A 192 8.36 3.52 -6.73
C MET A 192 7.83 4.72 -7.53
N PHE A 193 7.39 5.82 -6.92
CA PHE A 193 6.76 6.94 -7.63
C PHE A 193 7.46 8.28 -7.33
N GLN A 194 8.68 8.25 -6.80
CA GLN A 194 9.44 9.46 -6.49
C GLN A 194 9.95 10.17 -7.75
N SER A 195 10.25 9.47 -8.84
CA SER A 195 10.77 10.09 -10.06
C SER A 195 9.66 10.46 -11.04
N LYS A 196 9.96 11.37 -11.98
CA LYS A 196 9.08 11.64 -13.12
C LYS A 196 9.01 10.39 -14.00
N LEU A 197 7.84 9.78 -14.06
CA LEU A 197 7.59 8.57 -14.83
C LEU A 197 6.98 8.88 -16.19
N THR A 198 7.36 8.09 -17.18
CA THR A 198 6.58 7.93 -18.40
C THR A 198 5.24 7.25 -18.08
N LYS A 199 4.27 7.38 -18.99
CA LYS A 199 2.96 6.75 -18.84
C LYS A 199 3.07 5.23 -18.66
N ASP A 200 3.99 4.60 -19.39
CA ASP A 200 4.18 3.14 -19.33
C ASP A 200 4.79 2.70 -18.01
N GLU A 201 5.87 3.35 -17.55
CA GLU A 201 6.47 3.10 -16.24
C GLU A 201 5.45 3.26 -15.10
N PHE A 202 4.66 4.34 -15.15
CA PHE A 202 3.60 4.57 -14.17
C PHE A 202 2.58 3.43 -14.16
N ASN A 203 2.07 3.03 -15.33
CA ASN A 203 1.06 1.97 -15.43
C ASN A 203 1.59 0.62 -14.94
N VAL A 204 2.84 0.27 -15.27
CA VAL A 204 3.47 -0.95 -14.77
C VAL A 204 3.56 -0.92 -13.24
N ARG A 205 4.12 0.15 -12.66
CA ARG A 205 4.26 0.30 -11.19
C ARG A 205 2.91 0.29 -10.48
N PHE A 206 1.90 0.91 -11.06
CA PHE A 206 0.53 0.88 -10.55
C PHE A 206 -0.06 -0.54 -10.57
N LYS A 207 0.17 -1.30 -11.64
CA LYS A 207 -0.27 -2.70 -11.74
C LYS A 207 0.37 -3.58 -10.66
N PHE A 208 1.64 -3.36 -10.33
CA PHE A 208 2.29 -3.99 -9.17
C PHE A 208 1.54 -3.68 -7.88
N LEU A 209 1.27 -2.40 -7.58
CA LEU A 209 0.51 -2.03 -6.39
C LEU A 209 -0.84 -2.75 -6.30
N GLN A 210 -1.59 -2.80 -7.41
CA GLN A 210 -2.88 -3.48 -7.46
C GLN A 210 -2.78 -4.98 -7.18
N ILE A 211 -1.81 -5.67 -7.80
CA ILE A 211 -1.64 -7.11 -7.62
C ILE A 211 -1.20 -7.42 -6.19
N PHE A 212 -0.28 -6.64 -5.62
CA PHE A 212 0.21 -6.89 -4.26
C PHE A 212 -0.79 -6.52 -3.16
N ALA A 213 -1.79 -5.70 -3.46
CA ALA A 213 -2.91 -5.47 -2.56
C ALA A 213 -3.79 -6.70 -2.30
N SER A 214 -3.71 -7.72 -3.17
CA SER A 214 -4.41 -8.99 -2.97
C SER A 214 -3.87 -9.74 -1.74
N VAL A 215 -4.73 -10.56 -1.12
CA VAL A 215 -4.37 -11.30 0.10
C VAL A 215 -3.37 -12.43 -0.19
N ASN A 216 -3.39 -13.01 -1.38
CA ASN A 216 -2.62 -14.22 -1.70
C ASN A 216 -1.12 -13.91 -1.79
N ILE A 217 -0.26 -14.84 -1.38
CA ILE A 217 1.20 -14.68 -1.57
C ILE A 217 1.58 -14.79 -3.04
N GLU A 218 0.87 -15.64 -3.78
CA GLU A 218 1.05 -15.78 -5.22
C GLU A 218 0.53 -14.53 -5.94
N LYS A 219 1.43 -13.85 -6.65
CA LYS A 219 1.15 -12.60 -7.38
C LYS A 219 1.21 -12.87 -8.87
N VAL A 220 0.03 -12.93 -9.49
CA VAL A 220 -0.12 -13.23 -10.92
C VAL A 220 -0.16 -11.94 -11.74
N PHE A 221 0.73 -11.86 -12.74
CA PHE A 221 0.86 -10.74 -13.65
C PHE A 221 0.44 -11.16 -15.07
N PRO A 222 -0.82 -10.87 -15.49
CA PRO A 222 -1.29 -11.19 -16.84
C PRO A 222 -0.80 -10.12 -17.83
N ILE A 223 0.36 -10.37 -18.44
CA ILE A 223 1.05 -9.39 -19.31
C ILE A 223 0.30 -9.19 -20.63
N GLU A 224 -0.23 -10.24 -21.22
CA GLU A 224 -1.02 -10.12 -22.45
C GLU A 224 -2.26 -9.25 -22.23
N GLU A 225 -3.04 -9.51 -21.17
CA GLU A 225 -4.21 -8.70 -20.82
C GLU A 225 -3.84 -7.23 -20.56
N PHE A 226 -2.74 -6.99 -19.84
CA PHE A 226 -2.25 -5.64 -19.57
C PHE A 226 -1.85 -4.90 -20.85
N LEU A 227 -1.20 -5.58 -21.79
CA LEU A 227 -0.82 -4.98 -23.08
C LEU A 227 -2.05 -4.72 -23.97
N ASN A 228 -3.07 -5.58 -23.87
CA ASN A 228 -4.33 -5.45 -24.59
C ASN A 228 -5.28 -4.41 -23.98
N SER A 229 -5.09 -3.99 -22.73
CA SER A 229 -5.89 -2.93 -22.10
C SER A 229 -5.55 -1.51 -22.58
N TYR A 230 -4.53 -1.35 -23.44
CA TYR A 230 -4.19 -0.05 -24.01
C TYR A 230 -5.26 0.39 -25.04
N PRO A 231 -5.68 1.67 -25.06
CA PRO A 231 -6.71 2.15 -25.99
C PRO A 231 -6.35 2.02 -27.47
N SER A 232 -5.06 1.93 -27.79
CA SER A 232 -4.54 1.80 -29.14
C SER A 232 -3.51 0.69 -29.23
N VAL A 233 -3.41 0.10 -30.42
CA VAL A 233 -2.44 -0.95 -30.71
C VAL A 233 -1.03 -0.42 -30.47
N ILE A 234 -0.34 -1.02 -29.52
CA ILE A 234 1.03 -0.67 -29.15
C ILE A 234 2.03 -1.38 -30.07
N SER A 235 3.06 -0.64 -30.51
CA SER A 235 4.13 -1.19 -31.37
C SER A 235 4.93 -2.26 -30.64
N ASN A 236 5.55 -3.17 -31.39
CA ASN A 236 6.40 -4.22 -30.81
C ASN A 236 7.56 -3.64 -29.98
N GLN A 237 8.15 -2.53 -30.42
CA GLN A 237 9.20 -1.84 -29.66
C GLN A 237 8.68 -1.34 -28.30
N ARG A 238 7.46 -0.80 -28.25
CA ARG A 238 6.84 -0.34 -27.00
C ARG A 238 6.47 -1.52 -26.09
N LYS A 239 5.94 -2.62 -26.64
CA LYS A 239 5.68 -3.87 -25.90
C LYS A 239 6.96 -4.38 -25.22
N THR A 240 8.08 -4.41 -25.94
CA THR A 240 9.39 -4.79 -25.40
C THR A 240 9.80 -3.90 -24.24
N LYS A 241 9.66 -2.57 -24.37
CA LYS A 241 9.97 -1.62 -23.27
C LYS A 241 9.09 -1.82 -22.04
N ILE A 242 7.78 -2.00 -22.22
CA ILE A 242 6.85 -2.27 -21.12
C ILE A 242 7.25 -3.53 -20.37
N LYS A 243 7.55 -4.61 -21.10
CA LYS A 243 8.03 -5.88 -20.52
C LYS A 243 9.36 -5.70 -19.77
N GLN A 244 10.27 -4.88 -20.29
CA GLN A 244 11.52 -4.51 -19.59
C GLN A 244 11.23 -3.87 -18.23
N HIS A 245 10.29 -2.93 -18.16
CA HIS A 245 9.91 -2.29 -16.90
C HIS A 245 9.32 -3.26 -15.87
N PHE A 246 8.57 -4.27 -16.31
CA PHE A 246 8.13 -5.34 -15.41
C PHE A 246 9.31 -6.10 -14.81
N ILE A 247 10.27 -6.50 -15.64
CA ILE A 247 11.45 -7.26 -15.22
C ILE A 247 12.32 -6.43 -14.26
N GLU A 248 12.55 -5.16 -14.58
CA GLU A 248 13.30 -4.21 -13.74
C GLU A 248 12.68 -4.11 -12.34
N LEU A 249 11.36 -3.96 -12.24
CA LEU A 249 10.67 -3.91 -10.96
C LEU A 249 10.74 -5.23 -10.18
N VAL A 250 10.65 -6.38 -10.86
CA VAL A 250 10.85 -7.68 -10.18
C VAL A 250 12.24 -7.76 -9.55
N ILE A 251 13.27 -7.29 -10.26
CA ILE A 251 14.64 -7.24 -9.75
C ILE A 251 14.75 -6.29 -8.55
N GLU A 252 14.16 -5.09 -8.63
CA GLU A 252 14.12 -4.13 -7.51
C GLU A 252 13.46 -4.73 -6.25
N LEU A 253 12.30 -5.37 -6.42
CA LEU A 253 11.58 -6.01 -5.30
C LEU A 253 12.35 -7.20 -4.72
N LYS A 254 13.03 -7.99 -5.56
CA LYS A 254 13.90 -9.08 -5.11
C LYS A 254 15.08 -8.55 -4.31
N ASN A 255 15.75 -7.51 -4.80
CA ASN A 255 16.88 -6.88 -4.11
C ASN A 255 16.47 -6.24 -2.78
N ALA A 256 15.23 -5.73 -2.70
CA ALA A 256 14.64 -5.23 -1.46
C ALA A 256 14.17 -6.35 -0.50
N GLY A 257 14.29 -7.62 -0.88
CA GLY A 257 13.86 -8.76 -0.06
C GLY A 257 12.35 -8.88 0.11
N LEU A 258 11.58 -8.34 -0.85
CA LEU A 258 10.11 -8.29 -0.80
C LEU A 258 9.45 -9.50 -1.44
N ILE A 259 10.16 -10.18 -2.34
CA ILE A 259 9.69 -11.37 -3.05
C ILE A 259 10.70 -12.50 -2.95
N GLU A 260 10.24 -13.72 -3.17
CA GLU A 260 11.09 -14.89 -3.30
C GLU A 260 11.83 -14.92 -4.65
N SER A 261 12.86 -15.76 -4.75
CA SER A 261 13.69 -15.87 -5.96
C SER A 261 13.16 -16.85 -7.01
N ASN A 262 12.08 -17.56 -6.72
CA ASN A 262 11.43 -18.50 -7.63
C ASN A 262 10.35 -17.78 -8.44
N TYR A 263 10.33 -18.02 -9.75
CA TYR A 263 9.35 -17.44 -10.66
C TYR A 263 8.64 -18.53 -11.44
N LYS A 264 7.45 -18.19 -11.95
CA LYS A 264 6.82 -18.97 -13.02
C LYS A 264 6.46 -18.08 -14.20
N ILE A 265 6.53 -18.62 -15.40
CA ILE A 265 5.97 -18.02 -16.60
C ILE A 265 4.63 -18.68 -16.92
N ILE A 266 3.73 -17.92 -17.49
CA ILE A 266 2.44 -18.42 -17.98
C ILE A 266 2.61 -18.66 -19.48
N SER A 267 2.22 -19.84 -19.94
CA SER A 267 2.03 -20.13 -21.35
C SER A 267 0.89 -21.10 -21.57
N ASN A 268 0.00 -20.81 -22.53
CA ASN A 268 -1.19 -21.60 -22.83
C ASN A 268 -2.02 -21.94 -21.58
N ASN A 269 -2.28 -20.96 -20.72
CA ASN A 269 -2.98 -21.11 -19.43
C ASN A 269 -2.32 -22.07 -18.42
N THR A 270 -1.07 -22.48 -18.67
CA THR A 270 -0.28 -23.32 -17.77
C THR A 270 0.92 -22.54 -17.25
N SER A 271 1.37 -22.86 -16.03
CA SER A 271 2.52 -22.17 -15.42
C SER A 271 3.74 -23.08 -15.31
N TYR A 272 4.91 -22.55 -15.65
CA TYR A 272 6.18 -23.27 -15.68
C TYR A 272 7.22 -22.54 -14.84
N THR A 273 7.94 -23.26 -13.98
CA THR A 273 9.03 -22.68 -13.19
C THR A 273 10.15 -22.18 -14.08
N THR A 274 10.73 -21.03 -13.74
CA THR A 274 11.92 -20.50 -14.41
C THR A 274 12.82 -19.77 -13.41
N ASP A 275 14.12 -19.74 -13.72
CA ASP A 275 15.12 -19.03 -12.91
C ASP A 275 15.19 -17.54 -13.25
N GLU A 276 14.75 -17.15 -14.46
CA GLU A 276 14.84 -15.77 -14.95
C GLU A 276 13.62 -15.34 -15.77
N LEU A 277 13.24 -14.07 -15.60
CA LEU A 277 12.23 -13.42 -16.42
C LEU A 277 12.92 -12.67 -17.57
N THR A 278 12.49 -12.96 -18.79
CA THR A 278 12.99 -12.33 -20.01
C THR A 278 11.81 -11.76 -20.80
N VAL A 279 12.06 -10.75 -21.64
CA VAL A 279 11.01 -10.13 -22.47
C VAL A 279 10.25 -11.17 -23.32
N LYS A 280 10.93 -12.26 -23.72
CA LYS A 280 10.32 -13.32 -24.53
C LYS A 280 9.41 -14.21 -23.69
N ASN A 281 9.87 -14.65 -22.52
CA ASN A 281 9.16 -15.68 -21.74
C ASN A 281 7.98 -15.12 -20.91
N ILE A 282 7.92 -13.82 -20.62
CA ILE A 282 6.80 -13.19 -19.91
C ILE A 282 5.63 -12.78 -20.80
N SER A 283 5.58 -13.27 -22.05
CA SER A 283 4.69 -12.70 -23.07
C SER A 283 3.20 -12.81 -22.73
N GLU A 284 2.76 -13.94 -22.20
CA GLU A 284 1.37 -14.13 -21.74
C GLU A 284 1.22 -13.66 -20.28
N GLY A 285 2.18 -14.02 -19.42
CA GLY A 285 2.23 -13.54 -18.05
C GLY A 285 3.31 -14.21 -17.22
N PHE A 286 3.40 -13.82 -15.96
CA PHE A 286 4.32 -14.43 -15.00
C PHE A 286 3.74 -14.41 -13.58
N ILE A 287 4.36 -15.18 -12.69
CA ILE A 287 3.99 -15.32 -11.29
C ILE A 287 5.22 -15.12 -10.43
N ILE A 288 5.08 -14.30 -9.39
CA ILE A 288 6.07 -14.13 -8.32
C ILE A 288 5.41 -14.38 -6.97
N TYR A 289 6.22 -14.58 -5.93
CA TYR A 289 5.74 -14.88 -4.58
C TYR A 289 6.19 -13.80 -3.62
N GLU A 290 5.25 -13.21 -2.89
CA GLU A 290 5.55 -12.32 -1.76
C GLU A 290 6.36 -13.08 -0.70
N LYS A 291 7.45 -12.48 -0.25
CA LYS A 291 8.25 -13.03 0.85
C LYS A 291 7.66 -12.57 2.17
N LEU A 292 7.21 -13.50 3.02
CA LEU A 292 6.80 -13.21 4.40
C LEU A 292 7.87 -13.70 5.38
N THR A 293 8.62 -12.77 5.97
CA THR A 293 9.60 -13.09 7.01
C THR A 293 8.95 -13.01 8.39
N ILE A 294 8.95 -14.12 9.14
CA ILE A 294 8.26 -14.28 10.44
C ILE A 294 9.25 -14.44 11.59
#